data_AF-A0AAU3USR9-F1
#
_entry.id   AF-A0AAU3USR9-F1
#
_cell.length_a   1.000
_cell.length_b   1.000
_cell.length_c   1.000
_cell.angle_alpha   90.00
_cell.angle_beta   90.00
_cell.angle_gamma   90.00
#
_symmetry.space_group_name_H-M   'P 1'
#
loop_
_entity.id
_entity.type
_entity.pdbx_description
1 polymer ?
#
loop_
_entity_poly.entity_id
_entity_poly.type
_entity_poly.pdbx_seq_one_letter_code
_entity_poly.pdbx_strand_id
1 'polypeptide(L)'
;MPDEPISWDHLKKREPTQADRDTLRAELVDRAVTVRRDGWADHRDTWTAGDAAGVAYLLGDTAVLEELEEPEGSVLTRYAGSLYGFNGARKDITAGLVGTQAWFDSARKELDSRSPRTAE
;
A
#
# COMPACT_ATOMS: atom_id res chain seq x y z
N MET A 1 10.49 0.09 32.86
CA MET A 1 9.30 -0.15 32.02
C MET A 1 9.37 -1.59 31.56
N PRO A 2 8.39 -2.47 31.85
CA PRO A 2 8.41 -3.81 31.28
C PRO A 2 8.12 -3.73 29.78
N ASP A 3 9.01 -4.32 28.98
CA ASP A 3 8.87 -4.53 27.55
C ASP A 3 7.79 -5.62 27.36
N GLU A 4 6.56 -5.21 27.05
CA GLU A 4 5.46 -6.14 26.80
C GLU A 4 5.75 -6.88 25.48
N PRO A 5 5.82 -8.22 25.48
CA PRO A 5 6.14 -8.96 24.26
C PRO A 5 5.03 -8.71 23.23
N ILE A 6 5.42 -8.22 22.04
CA ILE A 6 4.53 -7.94 20.92
C ILE A 6 3.63 -9.16 20.69
N SER A 7 2.36 -9.05 21.10
CA SER A 7 1.39 -10.13 20.98
C SER A 7 0.90 -10.20 19.53
N TRP A 8 1.64 -10.94 18.71
CA TRP A 8 1.35 -11.18 17.31
C TRP A 8 -0.04 -11.83 17.06
N ASP A 9 -0.63 -12.50 18.06
CA ASP A 9 -1.98 -13.08 17.98
C ASP A 9 -3.08 -12.00 18.03
N HIS A 10 -2.82 -10.89 18.74
CA HIS A 10 -3.79 -9.79 18.90
C HIS A 10 -3.85 -8.91 17.65
N LEU A 11 -2.72 -8.76 16.95
CA LEU A 11 -2.64 -8.08 15.65
C LEU A 11 -3.30 -8.91 14.53
N LYS A 12 -3.20 -10.25 14.57
CA LYS A 12 -3.84 -11.15 13.58
C LYS A 12 -5.36 -11.23 13.68
N LYS A 13 -5.94 -10.89 14.83
CA LYS A 13 -7.40 -10.95 15.09
C LYS A 13 -8.13 -9.63 14.93
N ARG A 14 -7.43 -8.51 14.84
CA ARG A 14 -8.07 -7.22 14.69
C ARG A 14 -8.57 -7.10 13.26
N GLU A 15 -9.88 -7.13 13.07
CA GLU A 15 -10.46 -6.72 11.79
C GLU A 15 -9.95 -5.31 11.49
N PRO A 16 -9.34 -5.06 10.31
CA PRO A 16 -8.82 -3.75 9.97
C PRO A 16 -9.94 -2.72 10.09
N THR A 17 -9.77 -1.76 10.99
CA THR A 17 -10.75 -0.69 11.17
C THR A 17 -10.59 0.36 10.07
N GLN A 18 -11.57 1.24 9.92
CA GLN A 18 -11.45 2.37 8.99
C GLN A 18 -10.21 3.22 9.33
N ALA A 19 -9.90 3.42 10.61
CA ALA A 19 -8.71 4.15 11.04
C ALA A 19 -7.39 3.45 10.63
N ASP A 20 -7.34 2.11 10.65
CA ASP A 20 -6.18 1.36 10.19
C ASP A 20 -5.99 1.53 8.68
N ARG A 21 -7.09 1.53 7.90
CA ARG A 21 -7.06 1.81 6.46
C ARG A 21 -6.60 3.23 6.15
N ASP A 22 -7.05 4.21 6.91
CA ASP A 22 -6.67 5.61 6.74
C ASP A 22 -5.19 5.84 7.11
N THR A 23 -4.71 5.16 8.16
CA THR A 23 -3.30 5.19 8.55
C THR A 23 -2.43 4.56 7.46
N LEU A 24 -2.81 3.38 6.96
CA LEU A 24 -2.09 2.71 5.86
C LEU A 24 -2.04 3.59 4.61
N ARG A 25 -3.15 4.27 4.30
CA ARG A 25 -3.22 5.21 3.18
C ARG A 25 -2.26 6.37 3.36
N ALA A 26 -2.26 6.98 4.55
CA ALA A 26 -1.39 8.11 4.84
C ALA A 26 0.10 7.73 4.75
N GLU A 27 0.49 6.58 5.32
CA GLU A 27 1.86 6.07 5.20
C GLU A 27 2.26 5.79 3.74
N LEU A 28 1.37 5.17 2.97
CA LEU A 28 1.62 4.85 1.56
C LEU A 28 1.80 6.13 0.72
N VAL A 29 0.97 7.13 0.95
CA VAL A 29 1.06 8.43 0.29
C VAL A 29 2.34 9.15 0.69
N ASP A 30 2.72 9.14 1.96
CA ASP A 30 3.96 9.78 2.44
C ASP A 30 5.22 9.17 1.80
N ARG A 31 5.26 7.84 1.73
CA ARG A 31 6.29 7.08 1.01
C ARG A 31 6.32 7.47 -0.48
N ALA A 32 5.17 7.53 -1.14
CA ALA A 32 5.09 7.91 -2.55
C ALA A 32 5.49 9.37 -2.81
N VAL A 33 5.19 10.30 -1.90
CA VAL A 33 5.69 11.69 -1.97
C VAL A 33 7.21 11.71 -1.89
N THR A 34 7.79 10.91 -0.99
CA THR A 34 9.25 10.83 -0.82
C THR A 34 9.91 10.29 -2.09
N VAL A 35 9.42 9.17 -2.64
CA VAL A 35 9.93 8.62 -3.91
C VAL A 35 9.77 9.62 -5.06
N ARG A 36 8.67 10.37 -5.10
CA ARG A 36 8.46 11.38 -6.13
C ARG A 36 9.45 12.55 -6.04
N ARG A 37 9.89 12.90 -4.83
CA ARG A 37 10.83 14.00 -4.58
C ARG A 37 12.28 13.55 -4.78
N ASP A 38 12.64 12.42 -4.19
CA ASP A 38 14.03 11.97 -4.03
C ASP A 38 14.39 10.80 -4.98
N GLY A 39 13.41 10.20 -5.64
CA GLY A 39 13.57 9.03 -6.49
C GLY A 39 13.55 7.70 -5.71
N TRP A 40 13.74 6.58 -6.40
CA TRP A 40 13.72 5.24 -5.82
C TRP A 40 15.07 4.81 -5.19
N ALA A 41 16.17 5.51 -5.50
CA ALA A 41 17.53 5.03 -5.28
C ALA A 41 17.85 4.73 -3.81
N ASP A 42 17.46 5.58 -2.87
CA ASP A 42 17.72 5.39 -1.43
C ASP A 42 16.68 4.48 -0.73
N HIS A 43 15.57 4.19 -1.39
CA HIS A 43 14.44 3.47 -0.78
C HIS A 43 14.36 2.00 -1.17
N ARG A 44 14.98 1.60 -2.29
CA ARG A 44 14.98 0.22 -2.79
C ARG A 44 15.64 -0.79 -1.83
N ASP A 45 16.75 -0.42 -1.19
CA ASP A 45 17.45 -1.31 -0.25
C ASP A 45 16.85 -1.32 1.17
N THR A 46 16.03 -0.32 1.50
CA THR A 46 15.48 -0.14 2.85
C THR A 46 14.08 -0.74 3.00
N TRP A 47 13.29 -0.77 1.93
CA TRP A 47 11.89 -1.21 1.98
C TRP A 47 11.75 -2.68 1.63
N THR A 48 10.70 -3.32 2.19
CA THR A 48 10.35 -4.66 1.75
C THR A 48 9.80 -4.62 0.32
N ALA A 49 9.97 -5.71 -0.44
CA ALA A 49 9.43 -5.81 -1.80
C ALA A 49 7.92 -5.50 -1.86
N GLY A 50 7.17 -5.82 -0.81
CA GLY A 50 5.74 -5.52 -0.74
C GLY A 50 5.41 -4.04 -0.52
N ASP A 51 6.22 -3.33 0.26
CA ASP A 51 6.08 -1.89 0.44
C ASP A 51 6.46 -1.14 -0.84
N ALA A 52 7.59 -1.53 -1.46
CA ALA A 52 8.04 -0.97 -2.73
C ALA A 52 7.00 -1.22 -3.84
N ALA A 53 6.45 -2.43 -3.94
CA ALA A 53 5.43 -2.74 -4.93
C ALA A 53 4.12 -1.95 -4.70
N GLY A 54 3.72 -1.73 -3.44
CA GLY A 54 2.56 -0.88 -3.12
C GLY A 54 2.74 0.57 -3.57
N VAL A 55 3.93 1.14 -3.34
CA VAL A 55 4.26 2.51 -3.76
C VAL A 55 4.39 2.61 -5.28
N ALA A 56 5.02 1.62 -5.92
CA ALA A 56 5.14 1.54 -7.38
C ALA A 56 3.76 1.46 -8.04
N TYR A 57 2.87 0.61 -7.52
CA TYR A 57 1.49 0.55 -7.97
C TYR A 57 0.78 1.90 -7.77
N LEU A 58 0.95 2.56 -6.63
CA LEU A 58 0.35 3.88 -6.38
C LEU A 58 0.83 4.92 -7.40
N LEU A 59 2.13 4.95 -7.69
CA LEU A 59 2.75 5.87 -8.64
C LEU A 59 2.46 5.52 -10.12
N GLY A 60 2.02 4.30 -10.40
CA GLY A 60 1.85 3.78 -11.76
C GLY A 60 3.17 3.40 -12.42
N ASP A 61 4.19 3.09 -11.62
CA ASP A 61 5.54 2.77 -12.07
C ASP A 61 5.64 1.26 -12.38
N THR A 62 5.22 0.89 -13.59
CA THR A 62 5.18 -0.52 -14.02
C THR A 62 6.58 -1.13 -14.14
N ALA A 63 7.58 -0.32 -14.49
CA ALA A 63 8.97 -0.80 -14.60
C ALA A 63 9.50 -1.31 -13.25
N VAL A 64 9.17 -0.63 -12.15
CA VAL A 64 9.53 -1.07 -10.79
C VAL A 64 8.76 -2.34 -10.41
N LEU A 65 7.48 -2.45 -10.78
CA LEU A 65 6.71 -3.68 -10.52
C LEU A 65 7.27 -4.89 -11.28
N GLU A 66 7.70 -4.69 -12.53
CA GLU A 66 8.35 -5.71 -13.35
C GLU A 66 9.71 -6.13 -12.74
N GLU A 67 10.51 -5.19 -12.28
CA GLU A 67 11.79 -5.48 -11.60
C GLU A 67 11.60 -6.27 -10.30
N LEU A 68 10.53 -5.98 -9.55
CA LEU A 68 10.18 -6.69 -8.32
C LEU A 68 9.51 -8.05 -8.57
N GLU A 69 9.26 -8.42 -9.83
CA GLU A 69 8.50 -9.62 -10.23
C GLU A 69 7.11 -9.70 -9.55
N GLU A 70 6.54 -8.54 -9.18
CA GLU A 70 5.29 -8.41 -8.43
C GLU A 70 4.21 -7.84 -9.36
N PRO A 71 3.37 -8.69 -9.98
CA PRO A 71 2.31 -8.21 -10.85
C PRO A 71 1.28 -7.39 -10.06
N GLU A 72 0.63 -6.44 -10.72
CA GLU A 72 -0.37 -5.56 -10.10
C GLU A 72 -1.44 -6.32 -9.31
N GLY A 73 -1.87 -7.48 -9.82
CA GLY A 73 -2.83 -8.36 -9.15
C GLY A 73 -2.33 -8.93 -7.81
N SER A 74 -1.03 -9.22 -7.69
CA SER A 74 -0.40 -9.67 -6.44
C SER A 74 -0.41 -8.56 -5.40
N VAL A 75 -0.03 -7.35 -5.82
CA VAL A 75 -0.04 -6.14 -4.96
C VAL A 75 -1.45 -5.89 -4.44
N LEU A 76 -2.44 -5.82 -5.34
CA LEU A 76 -3.83 -5.60 -4.97
C LEU A 76 -4.36 -6.71 -4.04
N THR A 77 -4.02 -7.97 -4.28
CA THR A 77 -4.44 -9.09 -3.41
C THR A 77 -3.85 -8.98 -2.00
N ARG A 78 -2.58 -8.60 -1.88
CA ARG A 78 -1.91 -8.36 -0.59
C ARG A 78 -2.61 -7.23 0.17
N TYR A 79 -2.87 -6.11 -0.49
CA TYR A 79 -3.55 -4.96 0.12
C TYR A 79 -5.02 -5.27 0.47
N ALA A 80 -5.73 -6.05 -0.33
CA ALA A 80 -7.09 -6.50 0.01
C ALA A 80 -7.11 -7.21 1.37
N GLY A 81 -6.12 -8.06 1.63
CA GLY A 81 -5.89 -8.71 2.92
C GLY A 81 -5.71 -7.72 4.07
N SER A 82 -4.86 -6.72 3.88
CA SER A 82 -4.60 -5.68 4.89
C SER A 82 -5.78 -4.72 5.10
N LEU A 83 -6.58 -4.45 4.07
CA LEU A 83 -7.68 -3.47 4.13
C LEU A 83 -9.00 -4.06 4.65
N TYR A 84 -9.25 -5.33 4.33
CA TYR A 84 -10.56 -5.95 4.57
C TYR A 84 -10.47 -7.24 5.40
N GLY A 85 -9.25 -7.66 5.78
CA GLY A 85 -9.02 -8.94 6.45
C GLY A 85 -9.31 -10.13 5.52
N PHE A 86 -9.16 -11.35 6.03
CA PHE A 86 -9.25 -12.57 5.21
C PHE A 86 -10.60 -12.71 4.48
N ASN A 87 -11.72 -12.55 5.19
CA ASN A 87 -13.06 -12.73 4.62
C ASN A 87 -13.44 -11.60 3.66
N GLY A 88 -13.05 -10.36 3.98
CA GLY A 88 -13.32 -9.21 3.13
C GLY A 88 -12.45 -9.22 1.88
N ALA A 89 -11.17 -9.58 2.00
CA ALA A 89 -10.25 -9.74 0.87
C ALA A 89 -10.76 -10.79 -0.11
N ARG A 90 -11.22 -11.94 0.36
CA ARG A 90 -11.77 -12.99 -0.52
C ARG A 90 -13.00 -12.53 -1.31
N LYS A 91 -13.88 -11.74 -0.69
CA LYS A 91 -15.02 -11.12 -1.39
C LYS A 91 -14.54 -10.12 -2.44
N ASP A 92 -13.58 -9.27 -2.11
CA ASP A 92 -13.04 -8.28 -3.03
C ASP A 92 -12.31 -8.95 -4.22
N ILE A 93 -11.49 -9.98 -3.96
CA ILE A 93 -10.83 -10.79 -4.99
C ILE A 93 -11.86 -11.42 -5.94
N THR A 94 -12.95 -11.99 -5.40
CA THR A 94 -14.03 -12.56 -6.23
C THR A 94 -14.74 -11.50 -7.06
N ALA A 95 -14.81 -10.27 -6.56
CA ALA A 95 -15.37 -9.12 -7.28
C ALA A 95 -14.37 -8.48 -8.27
N GLY A 96 -13.13 -8.99 -8.38
CA GLY A 96 -12.11 -8.43 -9.26
C GLY A 96 -11.26 -7.32 -8.64
N LEU A 97 -11.17 -7.26 -7.30
CA LEU A 97 -10.36 -6.30 -6.53
C LEU A 97 -10.82 -4.84 -6.66
N VAL A 98 -12.09 -4.63 -7.02
CA VAL A 98 -12.65 -3.29 -7.30
C VAL A 98 -12.60 -2.38 -6.08
N GLY A 99 -12.84 -2.90 -4.87
CA GLY A 99 -12.74 -2.13 -3.63
C GLY A 99 -11.32 -1.68 -3.36
N THR A 100 -10.36 -2.59 -3.49
CA THR A 100 -8.94 -2.28 -3.32
C THR A 100 -8.46 -1.26 -4.36
N GLN A 101 -8.85 -1.41 -5.62
CA GLN A 101 -8.53 -0.44 -6.68
C GLN A 101 -9.10 0.95 -6.37
N ALA A 102 -10.35 1.04 -5.91
CA ALA A 102 -10.97 2.31 -5.52
C ALA A 102 -10.28 2.96 -4.30
N TRP A 103 -9.78 2.14 -3.36
CA TRP A 103 -8.98 2.63 -2.24
C TRP A 103 -7.64 3.22 -2.73
N PHE A 104 -6.95 2.55 -3.65
CA PHE A 104 -5.73 3.09 -4.27
C PHE A 104 -6.02 4.36 -5.08
N ASP A 105 -7.13 4.44 -5.81
CA ASP A 105 -7.53 5.66 -6.53
C ASP A 105 -7.71 6.84 -5.57
N SER A 106 -8.30 6.61 -4.39
CA SER A 106 -8.40 7.61 -3.34
C SER A 106 -7.02 8.04 -2.84
N ALA A 107 -6.12 7.10 -2.60
CA ALA A 107 -4.73 7.39 -2.23
C ALA A 107 -4.01 8.21 -3.32
N ARG A 108 -4.22 7.91 -4.61
CA ARG A 108 -3.65 8.67 -5.74
C ARG A 108 -4.13 10.11 -5.75
N LYS A 109 -5.42 10.36 -5.52
CA LYS A 109 -5.99 11.71 -5.43
C LYS A 109 -5.35 12.51 -4.29
N GLU A 110 -5.10 11.86 -3.16
CA GLU A 110 -4.43 12.50 -2.03
C GLU A 110 -2.96 12.78 -2.32
N LEU A 111 -2.26 11.83 -2.94
CA LEU A 111 -0.88 12.02 -3.39
C LEU A 111 -0.78 13.21 -4.35
N ASP A 112 -1.66 13.30 -5.34
CA ASP A 112 -1.69 14.42 -6.28
C ASP A 112 -2.00 15.76 -5.59
N SER A 113 -2.83 15.74 -4.53
CA SER A 113 -3.09 16.93 -3.72
C SER A 113 -1.88 17.37 -2.88
N ARG A 114 -1.08 16.42 -2.35
CA ARG A 114 0.09 16.69 -1.50
C ARG A 114 1.36 17.01 -2.28
N SER A 115 1.49 16.40 -3.45
CA SER A 115 2.60 16.61 -4.38
C SER A 115 2.01 16.57 -5.77
N PRO A 116 1.53 17.71 -6.31
CA PRO A 116 0.99 17.74 -7.67
C PRO A 116 2.05 17.23 -8.64
N ARG A 117 1.61 16.52 -9.68
CA ARG A 117 2.50 16.22 -10.80
C ARG A 117 2.93 17.55 -11.40
N THR A 118 4.13 18.00 -11.07
CA THR A 118 4.76 19.13 -11.74
C THR A 118 4.68 18.80 -13.23
N ALA A 119 3.77 19.49 -13.92
CA ALA A 119 3.59 19.34 -15.34
C ALA A 119 4.84 19.96 -15.97
N GLU A 120 5.72 19.09 -16.45
CA GLU A 120 6.72 19.46 -17.45
C GLU A 120 6.07 19.45 -18.84
#